data_AF-A0A2I0WY74-F1
#
_entry.id   AF-A0A2I0WY74-F1
#
_cell.length_a   1.000
_cell.length_b   1.000
_cell.length_c   1.000
_cell.angle_alpha   90.00
_cell.angle_beta   90.00
_cell.angle_gamma   90.00
#
_symmetry.space_group_name_H-M   'P 1'
#
loop_
_entity.id
_entity.type
_entity.pdbx_description
1 polymer ?
#
loop_
_entity_poly.entity_id
_entity_poly.type
_entity_poly.pdbx_seq_one_letter_code
_entity_poly.pdbx_strand_id
1 'polypeptide(L)'
;MVFSSACRSLLRHRQIATSYLSCCRRSICTSAPTEERIEAAGYHVSGGPSFMRGTVFWEPDRPLTIEEFHMPRPKAGELLIKTKACGVCHSDLHVLKGELLFSSPCVLGHEITGEVVEHGAHTDVGITKRFPIGSHVVGAFIMPCGNCFFCVKGQEDLCEAFFAYNRAKGTLYDGQTRLFLRNSGKPVYMYSMGGLAEYCVIPANAVATLPNSLPYTESAILGCAVFTAYGAMRHAAEMRAGDSIAVIGVGGIGAR
;
A
#
# COMPACT_ATOMS: atom_id res chain seq x y z
N MET A 1 -31.41 1.23 -34.42
CA MET A 1 -32.54 0.37 -34.00
C MET A 1 -32.26 -0.04 -32.55
N VAL A 2 -32.77 0.61 -31.49
CA VAL A 2 -34.16 0.88 -31.10
C VAL A 2 -34.91 -0.46 -30.92
N PHE A 3 -35.53 -0.88 -29.80
CA PHE A 3 -35.96 -0.34 -28.48
C PHE A 3 -36.00 -1.58 -27.52
N SER A 4 -36.01 -1.49 -26.19
CA SER A 4 -37.17 -1.14 -25.34
C SER A 4 -36.71 -1.30 -23.87
N SER A 5 -36.62 -0.23 -23.05
CA SER A 5 -37.69 0.40 -22.24
C SER A 5 -38.13 -0.48 -21.05
N ALA A 6 -38.44 0.01 -19.86
CA ALA A 6 -38.29 1.26 -19.14
C ALA A 6 -38.81 0.94 -17.72
N CYS A 7 -38.20 1.46 -16.66
CA CYS A 7 -38.84 1.44 -15.34
C CYS A 7 -38.71 2.83 -14.70
N ARG A 8 -39.81 3.59 -14.80
CA ARG A 8 -40.15 4.69 -13.90
C ARG A 8 -41.61 4.48 -13.53
N SER A 9 -41.94 4.48 -12.25
CA SER A 9 -42.73 5.57 -11.65
C SER A 9 -43.34 5.17 -10.30
N LEU A 10 -43.71 6.22 -9.57
CA LEU A 10 -44.78 6.33 -8.57
C LEU A 10 -44.41 6.24 -7.08
N LEU A 11 -44.04 7.43 -6.62
CA LEU A 11 -44.33 8.04 -5.33
C LEU A 11 -45.84 8.03 -4.95
N ARG A 12 -46.06 8.09 -3.63
CA ARG A 12 -47.22 8.61 -2.84
C ARG A 12 -48.32 7.62 -2.43
N HIS A 13 -48.46 7.43 -1.12
CA HIS A 13 -49.72 7.70 -0.40
C HIS A 13 -49.49 8.01 1.09
N ARG A 14 -50.43 8.78 1.65
CA ARG A 14 -50.40 9.61 2.87
C ARG A 14 -50.94 8.90 4.13
N GLN A 15 -50.40 9.32 5.28
CA GLN A 15 -51.04 9.66 6.58
C GLN A 15 -52.25 8.85 7.10
N ILE A 16 -52.13 8.31 8.33
CA ILE A 16 -53.14 8.38 9.40
C ILE A 16 -52.40 8.60 10.75
N ALA A 17 -52.97 9.44 11.61
CA ALA A 17 -52.39 9.97 12.85
C ALA A 17 -53.09 9.43 14.12
N THR A 18 -52.53 9.80 15.29
CA THR A 18 -53.07 9.81 16.67
C THR A 18 -53.21 8.46 17.39
N SER A 19 -52.93 8.29 18.68
CA SER A 19 -52.47 9.15 19.80
C SER A 19 -52.28 8.24 21.02
N TYR A 20 -51.24 8.44 21.85
CA TYR A 20 -51.32 8.27 23.31
C TYR A 20 -50.22 9.10 23.98
N LEU A 21 -50.66 10.10 24.74
CA LEU A 21 -49.86 10.91 25.67
C LEU A 21 -49.75 10.17 27.00
N SER A 22 -48.58 10.18 27.63
CA SER A 22 -48.47 10.57 29.05
C SER A 22 -47.01 10.75 29.49
N CYS A 23 -46.69 12.01 29.79
CA CYS A 23 -45.96 12.47 30.98
C CYS A 23 -44.58 11.88 31.33
N CYS A 24 -43.52 12.64 31.01
CA CYS A 24 -42.61 13.09 32.08
C CYS A 24 -41.89 14.39 31.68
N ARG A 25 -42.17 15.45 32.45
CA ARG A 25 -41.42 16.71 32.41
C ARG A 25 -40.06 16.49 33.07
N ARG A 26 -38.96 16.95 32.45
CA ARG A 26 -37.96 17.83 33.10
C ARG A 26 -36.84 18.26 32.14
N SER A 27 -36.58 19.57 32.21
CA SER A 27 -35.31 20.28 31.95
C SER A 27 -34.62 20.11 30.60
N ILE A 28 -34.76 21.18 29.81
CA ILE A 28 -33.80 21.63 28.80
C ILE A 28 -32.41 21.78 29.44
N CYS A 29 -31.44 21.03 28.97
CA CYS A 29 -30.03 21.42 29.01
C CYS A 29 -29.49 21.28 27.58
N THR A 30 -29.39 22.41 26.89
CA THR A 30 -28.63 22.56 25.66
C THR A 30 -27.14 22.55 26.02
N SER A 31 -26.44 21.47 25.70
CA SER A 31 -24.98 21.48 25.59
C SER A 31 -24.60 20.91 24.22
N ALA A 32 -24.06 21.78 23.37
CA ALA A 32 -23.44 21.39 22.11
C ALA A 32 -22.34 20.33 22.38
N PRO A 33 -22.11 19.38 21.46
CA PRO A 33 -20.99 18.46 21.60
C PRO A 33 -19.72 19.30 21.46
N THR A 34 -18.95 19.38 22.54
CA THR A 34 -17.60 19.93 22.51
C THR A 34 -16.78 19.10 21.54
N GLU A 35 -16.25 19.73 20.49
CA GLU A 35 -15.18 19.18 19.66
C GLU A 35 -14.05 18.73 20.61
N GLU A 36 -13.95 17.42 20.81
CA GLU A 36 -12.78 16.80 21.41
C GLU A 36 -11.60 17.11 20.48
N ARG A 37 -10.83 18.12 20.84
CA ARG A 37 -9.49 18.31 20.31
C ARG A 37 -8.71 17.05 20.63
N ILE A 38 -8.55 16.19 19.63
CA ILE A 38 -7.56 15.13 19.65
C ILE A 38 -6.21 15.83 19.75
N GLU A 39 -5.70 15.99 20.96
CA GLU A 39 -4.35 16.49 21.21
C GLU A 39 -3.37 15.52 20.56
N ALA A 40 -2.56 16.07 19.65
CA ALA A 40 -1.54 15.36 18.89
C ALA A 40 -0.39 14.96 19.82
N ALA A 41 -0.57 13.89 20.60
CA ALA A 41 0.55 13.19 21.20
C ALA A 41 1.44 12.63 20.07
N GLY A 42 2.76 12.85 20.14
CA GLY A 42 3.70 12.23 19.21
C GLY A 42 3.65 10.70 19.38
N TYR A 43 3.12 9.99 18.39
CA TYR A 43 2.85 8.56 18.47
C TYR A 43 3.85 7.72 17.66
N HIS A 44 5.08 7.67 18.13
CA HIS A 44 5.95 6.53 17.88
C HIS A 44 6.33 5.93 19.23
N VAL A 45 6.33 4.61 19.33
CA VAL A 45 6.83 3.91 20.54
C VAL A 45 8.32 4.21 20.77
N SER A 46 9.03 4.73 19.76
CA SER A 46 10.47 4.93 19.70
C SER A 46 10.93 6.40 19.49
N GLY A 47 10.05 7.40 19.58
CA GLY A 47 10.47 8.82 19.52
C GLY A 47 10.83 9.35 18.12
N GLY A 48 10.36 8.69 17.04
CA GLY A 48 10.49 9.17 15.66
C GLY A 48 9.65 10.42 15.33
N PRO A 49 9.74 10.94 14.09
CA PRO A 49 8.98 12.12 13.68
C PRO A 49 7.46 11.84 13.64
N SER A 50 6.63 12.85 13.90
CA SER A 50 5.16 12.69 13.91
C SER A 50 4.52 12.74 12.51
N PHE A 51 5.30 13.12 11.51
CA PHE A 51 4.91 13.22 10.11
C PHE A 51 6.07 12.81 9.22
N MET A 52 5.76 12.56 7.95
CA MET A 52 6.73 12.25 6.91
C MET A 52 6.33 12.93 5.61
N ARG A 53 7.24 12.99 4.64
CA ARG A 53 6.95 13.43 3.28
C ARG A 53 6.86 12.25 2.32
N GLY A 54 6.06 12.43 1.28
CA GLY A 54 5.99 11.51 0.16
C GLY A 54 5.51 12.19 -1.11
N THR A 55 5.84 11.59 -2.25
CA THR A 55 5.46 12.08 -3.57
C THR A 55 4.10 11.52 -3.97
N VAL A 56 3.14 12.42 -4.23
CA VAL A 56 1.75 12.07 -4.55
C VAL A 56 1.48 12.23 -6.03
N PHE A 57 1.00 11.15 -6.63
CA PHE A 57 0.30 11.16 -7.90
C PHE A 57 -1.19 11.41 -7.66
N TRP A 58 -1.72 12.43 -8.32
CA TRP A 58 -3.13 12.81 -8.21
C TRP A 58 -3.98 12.22 -9.33
N GLU A 59 -3.54 12.41 -10.56
CA GLU A 59 -4.19 11.98 -11.80
C GLU A 59 -3.21 12.17 -12.97
N PRO A 60 -3.43 11.51 -14.12
CA PRO A 60 -2.61 11.69 -15.32
C PRO A 60 -2.51 13.17 -15.73
N ASP A 61 -1.41 13.53 -16.38
CA ASP A 61 -1.09 14.90 -16.85
C ASP A 61 -0.92 15.97 -15.76
N ARG A 62 -1.13 15.62 -14.48
CA ARG A 62 -0.83 16.49 -13.34
C ARG A 62 0.57 16.19 -12.78
N PRO A 63 1.41 17.20 -12.52
CA PRO A 63 2.70 16.99 -11.89
C PRO A 63 2.57 16.31 -10.52
N LEU A 64 3.54 15.46 -10.21
CA LEU A 64 3.74 14.92 -8.88
C LEU A 64 3.98 16.06 -7.88
N THR A 65 3.37 15.98 -6.70
CA THR A 65 3.61 16.94 -5.61
C THR A 65 4.22 16.24 -4.41
N ILE A 66 5.04 16.95 -3.64
CA ILE A 66 5.52 16.46 -2.35
C ILE A 66 4.51 16.90 -1.30
N GLU A 67 3.89 15.94 -0.63
CA GLU A 67 2.91 16.18 0.42
C GLU A 67 3.42 15.67 1.77
N GLU A 68 2.87 16.20 2.85
CA GLU A 68 3.10 15.69 4.20
C GLU A 68 2.00 14.71 4.62
N PHE A 69 2.41 13.63 5.27
CA PHE A 69 1.55 12.58 5.78
C PHE A 69 1.66 12.50 7.30
N HIS A 70 0.57 12.11 7.95
CA HIS A 70 0.69 11.52 9.28
C HIS A 70 1.59 10.30 9.19
N MET A 71 2.41 10.09 10.21
CA MET A 71 3.27 8.92 10.26
C MET A 71 2.42 7.64 10.19
N PRO A 72 2.66 6.76 9.19
CA PRO A 72 1.84 5.57 9.01
C PRO A 72 2.11 4.57 10.13
N ARG A 73 1.06 3.87 10.57
CA ARG A 73 1.16 2.90 11.66
C ARG A 73 0.95 1.48 11.17
N PRO A 74 1.92 0.57 11.39
CA PRO A 74 1.74 -0.83 11.02
C PRO A 74 0.71 -1.51 11.94
N LYS A 75 -0.10 -2.40 11.37
CA LYS A 75 -0.96 -3.34 12.11
C LYS A 75 -0.26 -4.69 12.31
N ALA A 76 -0.88 -5.60 13.05
CA ALA A 76 -0.33 -6.94 13.30
C ALA A 76 0.11 -7.63 12.00
N GLY A 77 1.37 -8.09 11.95
CA GLY A 77 1.96 -8.72 10.77
C GLY A 77 2.51 -7.74 9.73
N GLU A 78 2.45 -6.44 9.99
CA GLU A 78 3.03 -5.39 9.15
C GLU A 78 4.27 -4.78 9.80
N LEU A 79 5.16 -4.27 8.97
CA LEU A 79 6.39 -3.60 9.36
C LEU A 79 6.32 -2.14 8.88
N LEU A 80 6.74 -1.20 9.73
CA LEU A 80 7.08 0.14 9.28
C LEU A 80 8.54 0.16 8.85
N ILE A 81 8.78 0.58 7.62
CA ILE A 81 10.10 0.64 7.04
C ILE A 81 10.45 2.10 6.77
N LYS A 82 11.61 2.54 7.24
CA LYS A 82 12.22 3.78 6.81
C LYS A 82 12.87 3.55 5.46
N THR A 83 12.30 4.13 4.42
CA THR A 83 12.82 3.99 3.06
C THR A 83 14.18 4.66 2.96
N LYS A 84 15.17 3.93 2.42
CA LYS A 84 16.54 4.42 2.19
C LYS A 84 16.81 4.65 0.71
N ALA A 85 16.24 3.80 -0.14
CA ALA A 85 16.23 3.98 -1.57
C ALA A 85 14.94 3.41 -2.17
N CYS A 86 14.49 4.03 -3.27
CA CYS A 86 13.43 3.51 -4.12
C CYS A 86 13.87 3.61 -5.58
N GLY A 87 13.81 2.50 -6.31
CA GLY A 87 13.98 2.50 -7.76
C GLY A 87 12.80 3.18 -8.47
N VAL A 88 13.03 3.62 -9.70
CA VAL A 88 11.99 4.17 -10.58
C VAL A 88 11.83 3.20 -11.74
N CYS A 89 10.71 2.48 -11.74
CA CYS A 89 10.44 1.44 -12.72
C CYS A 89 9.47 1.95 -13.80
N HIS A 90 9.55 1.36 -14.99
CA HIS A 90 8.64 1.70 -16.09
C HIS A 90 7.17 1.42 -15.72
N SER A 91 6.91 0.49 -14.79
CA SER A 91 5.57 0.24 -14.27
C SER A 91 4.99 1.43 -13.50
N ASP A 92 5.82 2.23 -12.81
CA ASP A 92 5.35 3.48 -12.19
C ASP A 92 4.93 4.49 -13.27
N LEU A 93 5.67 4.54 -14.39
CA LEU A 93 5.36 5.41 -15.53
C LEU A 93 4.03 5.04 -16.20
N HIS A 94 3.69 3.75 -16.31
CA HIS A 94 2.38 3.32 -16.80
C HIS A 94 1.22 3.87 -15.96
N VAL A 95 1.40 3.97 -14.63
CA VAL A 95 0.40 4.61 -13.76
C VAL A 95 0.35 6.11 -14.00
N LEU A 96 1.50 6.77 -14.08
CA LEU A 96 1.59 8.22 -14.32
C LEU A 96 0.90 8.64 -15.63
N LYS A 97 1.00 7.82 -16.68
CA LYS A 97 0.37 8.06 -17.98
C LYS A 97 -1.10 7.63 -18.06
N GLY A 98 -1.63 6.99 -17.01
CA GLY A 98 -2.98 6.43 -17.03
C GLY A 98 -3.14 5.17 -17.90
N GLU A 99 -2.04 4.58 -18.37
CA GLU A 99 -2.02 3.32 -19.14
C GLU A 99 -2.35 2.12 -18.24
N LEU A 100 -2.02 2.22 -16.95
CA LEU A 100 -2.39 1.28 -15.91
C LEU A 100 -3.34 1.95 -14.93
N LEU A 101 -4.63 1.58 -14.99
CA LEU A 101 -5.64 2.11 -14.07
C LEU A 101 -5.31 1.69 -12.63
N PHE A 102 -5.22 2.68 -11.76
CA PHE A 102 -4.92 2.51 -10.35
C PHE A 102 -5.71 3.54 -9.52
N SER A 103 -5.97 3.23 -8.25
CA SER A 103 -6.67 4.14 -7.36
C SER A 103 -5.83 5.37 -7.06
N SER A 104 -6.34 6.56 -7.40
CA SER A 104 -5.69 7.85 -7.15
C SER A 104 -6.52 8.71 -6.16
N PRO A 105 -5.90 9.62 -5.38
CA PRO A 105 -4.47 9.90 -5.33
C PRO A 105 -3.68 8.74 -4.71
N CYS A 106 -2.44 8.53 -5.15
CA CYS A 106 -1.57 7.50 -4.60
C CYS A 106 -0.11 7.94 -4.47
N VAL A 107 0.64 7.22 -3.64
CA VAL A 107 2.11 7.25 -3.64
C VAL A 107 2.60 6.07 -4.48
N LEU A 108 3.46 6.37 -5.46
CA LEU A 108 4.10 5.38 -6.34
C LEU A 108 5.37 4.77 -5.72
N GLY A 109 6.04 3.88 -6.44
CA GLY A 109 7.29 3.25 -6.02
C GLY A 109 7.08 1.88 -5.40
N HIS A 110 7.73 0.88 -5.98
CA HIS A 110 7.60 -0.53 -5.59
C HIS A 110 8.94 -1.27 -5.58
N GLU A 111 10.04 -0.54 -5.73
CA GLU A 111 11.42 -1.04 -5.72
C GLU A 111 12.15 -0.49 -4.50
N ILE A 112 11.78 -0.93 -3.29
CA ILE A 112 12.27 -0.30 -2.05
C ILE A 112 13.35 -1.12 -1.36
N THR A 113 14.28 -0.40 -0.74
CA THR A 113 15.09 -0.90 0.37
C THR A 113 15.04 0.07 1.54
N GLY A 114 15.25 -0.46 2.75
CA GLY A 114 15.16 0.36 3.95
C GLY A 114 15.54 -0.35 5.23
N GLU A 115 15.14 0.26 6.34
CA GLU A 115 15.33 -0.26 7.70
C GLU A 115 13.99 -0.47 8.38
N VAL A 116 13.82 -1.61 9.07
CA VAL A 116 12.65 -1.83 9.93
C VAL A 116 12.75 -0.92 11.15
N VAL A 117 11.76 -0.06 11.36
CA VAL A 117 11.75 0.91 12.47
C VAL A 117 10.64 0.66 13.49
N GLU A 118 9.58 -0.05 13.10
CA GLU A 118 8.47 -0.42 13.99
C GLU A 118 7.80 -1.71 13.50
N HIS A 119 7.32 -2.50 14.45
CA HIS A 119 6.42 -3.63 14.19
C HIS A 119 5.01 -3.23 14.56
N GLY A 120 4.01 -3.70 13.81
CA GLY A 120 2.64 -3.48 14.24
C GLY A 120 2.33 -4.17 15.56
N ALA A 121 1.41 -3.58 16.32
CA ALA A 121 0.98 -4.13 17.60
C ALA A 121 0.49 -5.58 17.44
N HIS A 122 0.85 -6.45 18.38
CA HIS A 122 0.50 -7.88 18.37
C HIS A 122 1.04 -8.68 17.17
N THR A 123 2.09 -8.19 16.51
CA THR A 123 2.82 -8.97 15.50
C THR A 123 3.44 -10.22 16.13
N ASP A 124 3.37 -11.34 15.41
CA ASP A 124 3.90 -12.62 15.84
C ASP A 124 5.40 -12.57 16.20
N VAL A 125 5.80 -13.34 17.22
CA VAL A 125 7.18 -13.37 17.71
C VAL A 125 8.18 -13.90 16.68
N GLY A 126 7.75 -14.81 15.79
CA GLY A 126 8.56 -15.30 14.68
C GLY A 126 8.88 -14.19 13.68
N ILE A 127 7.91 -13.34 13.36
CA ILE A 127 8.11 -12.18 12.50
C ILE A 127 9.09 -11.18 13.13
N THR A 128 8.87 -10.81 14.40
CA THR A 128 9.74 -9.84 15.09
C THR A 128 11.18 -10.35 15.27
N LYS A 129 11.38 -11.67 15.43
CA LYS A 129 12.70 -12.31 15.43
C LYS A 129 13.34 -12.38 14.05
N ARG A 130 12.56 -12.58 12.99
CA ARG A 130 13.04 -12.59 11.60
C ARG A 130 13.45 -11.19 11.13
N PHE A 131 12.74 -10.17 11.60
CA PHE A 131 12.97 -8.77 11.24
C PHE A 131 13.09 -7.87 12.47
N PRO A 132 14.16 -7.98 13.28
CA PRO A 132 14.38 -7.06 14.39
C PRO A 132 14.38 -5.58 13.95
N ILE A 133 14.09 -4.67 14.89
CA ILE A 133 14.24 -3.23 14.62
C ILE A 133 15.70 -2.95 14.24
N GLY A 134 15.89 -2.16 13.18
CA GLY A 134 17.19 -1.87 12.57
C GLY A 134 17.59 -2.86 11.46
N SER A 135 16.83 -3.93 11.21
CA SER A 135 17.11 -4.83 10.09
C SER A 135 17.05 -4.09 8.76
N HIS A 136 18.11 -4.28 7.96
CA HIS A 136 18.13 -3.87 6.56
C HIS A 136 17.25 -4.81 5.75
N VAL A 137 16.43 -4.25 4.88
CA VAL A 137 15.41 -5.02 4.17
C VAL A 137 15.21 -4.54 2.74
N VAL A 138 14.71 -5.45 1.91
CA VAL A 138 14.21 -5.20 0.56
C VAL A 138 12.74 -5.64 0.48
N GLY A 139 11.91 -4.84 -0.19
CA GLY A 139 10.51 -5.16 -0.41
C GLY A 139 10.26 -5.83 -1.75
N ALA A 140 9.41 -6.84 -1.80
CA ALA A 140 8.95 -7.47 -3.04
C ALA A 140 7.64 -6.83 -3.50
N PHE A 141 7.60 -6.33 -4.74
CA PHE A 141 6.44 -5.56 -5.25
C PHE A 141 5.12 -6.36 -5.21
N ILE A 142 5.20 -7.67 -5.41
CA ILE A 142 4.02 -8.55 -5.49
C ILE A 142 3.35 -8.75 -4.13
N MET A 143 3.98 -8.33 -3.04
CA MET A 143 3.53 -8.44 -1.66
C MET A 143 2.66 -9.69 -1.40
N PRO A 144 3.27 -10.89 -1.27
CA PRO A 144 2.51 -12.11 -1.05
C PRO A 144 1.90 -12.15 0.36
N CYS A 145 0.68 -12.67 0.47
CA CYS A 145 0.01 -12.83 1.76
C CYS A 145 0.56 -14.00 2.58
N GLY A 146 1.21 -14.98 1.92
CA GLY A 146 1.81 -16.15 2.56
C GLY A 146 0.82 -17.25 2.97
N ASN A 147 -0.48 -17.10 2.74
CA ASN A 147 -1.50 -18.05 3.22
C ASN A 147 -2.59 -18.45 2.21
N CYS A 148 -2.75 -17.73 1.09
CA CYS A 148 -3.71 -18.14 0.05
C CYS A 148 -3.26 -19.40 -0.68
N PHE A 149 -4.16 -20.02 -1.46
CA PHE A 149 -3.91 -21.26 -2.21
C PHE A 149 -2.60 -21.22 -3.03
N PHE A 150 -2.33 -20.11 -3.70
CA PHE A 150 -1.12 -19.96 -4.51
C PHE A 150 0.14 -19.75 -3.66
N CYS A 151 0.06 -18.90 -2.63
CA CYS A 151 1.20 -18.64 -1.74
C CYS A 151 1.68 -19.93 -1.05
N VAL A 152 0.79 -20.76 -0.52
CA VAL A 152 1.20 -22.01 0.16
C VAL A 152 1.80 -23.05 -0.78
N LYS A 153 1.60 -22.88 -2.09
CA LYS A 153 2.21 -23.71 -3.15
C LYS A 153 3.48 -23.09 -3.75
N GLY A 154 3.96 -21.97 -3.21
CA GLY A 154 5.13 -21.25 -3.71
C GLY A 154 4.88 -20.44 -4.99
N GLN A 155 3.61 -20.23 -5.37
CA GLN A 155 3.20 -19.42 -6.53
C GLN A 155 2.82 -18.01 -6.08
N GLU A 156 3.75 -17.33 -5.44
CA GLU A 156 3.52 -16.01 -4.82
C GLU A 156 3.18 -14.91 -5.84
N ASP A 157 3.59 -15.10 -7.10
CA ASP A 157 3.23 -14.28 -8.26
C ASP A 157 1.73 -14.27 -8.56
N LEU A 158 0.97 -15.25 -8.05
CA LEU A 158 -0.47 -15.40 -8.20
C LEU A 158 -1.24 -15.12 -6.90
N CYS A 159 -0.64 -14.37 -5.96
CA CYS A 159 -1.23 -14.05 -4.67
C CYS A 159 -2.63 -13.40 -4.77
N GLU A 160 -3.66 -14.11 -4.33
CA GLU A 160 -5.07 -13.64 -4.40
C GLU A 160 -5.27 -12.32 -3.65
N ALA A 161 -4.75 -12.22 -2.43
CA ALA A 161 -4.93 -11.03 -1.60
C ALA A 161 -4.25 -9.79 -2.20
N PHE A 162 -3.06 -9.96 -2.80
CA PHE A 162 -2.39 -8.85 -3.48
C PHE A 162 -3.24 -8.30 -4.62
N PHE A 163 -3.74 -9.16 -5.50
CA PHE A 163 -4.59 -8.74 -6.61
C PHE A 163 -5.94 -8.20 -6.16
N ALA A 164 -6.51 -8.73 -5.06
CA ALA A 164 -7.79 -8.28 -4.53
C ALA A 164 -7.75 -6.91 -3.85
N TYR A 165 -6.64 -6.57 -3.17
CA TYR A 165 -6.55 -5.39 -2.30
C TYR A 165 -5.52 -4.36 -2.76
N ASN A 166 -4.36 -4.77 -3.24
CA ASN A 166 -3.29 -3.80 -3.50
C ASN A 166 -3.15 -3.46 -4.97
N ARG A 167 -3.06 -4.46 -5.86
CA ARG A 167 -2.59 -4.27 -7.25
C ARG A 167 -3.33 -3.18 -8.04
N ALA A 168 -4.63 -3.01 -7.79
CA ALA A 168 -5.47 -1.97 -8.39
C ALA A 168 -6.07 -0.98 -7.37
N LYS A 169 -6.32 -1.42 -6.13
CA LYS A 169 -7.00 -0.61 -5.10
C LYS A 169 -6.06 0.12 -4.15
N GLY A 170 -4.78 -0.26 -4.12
CA GLY A 170 -3.74 0.38 -3.32
C GLY A 170 -3.98 0.38 -1.81
N THR A 171 -4.60 -0.68 -1.30
CA THR A 171 -4.78 -0.91 0.14
C THR A 171 -4.00 -2.15 0.58
N LEU A 172 -3.83 -2.32 1.89
CA LEU A 172 -3.37 -3.58 2.47
C LEU A 172 -4.55 -4.55 2.64
N TYR A 173 -4.30 -5.76 3.15
CA TYR A 173 -5.30 -6.84 3.12
C TYR A 173 -6.49 -6.65 4.07
N ASP A 174 -6.47 -5.58 4.88
CA ASP A 174 -7.62 -5.13 5.64
C ASP A 174 -8.50 -4.11 4.88
N GLY A 175 -8.19 -3.86 3.61
CA GLY A 175 -8.89 -2.91 2.75
C GLY A 175 -8.62 -1.45 3.07
N GLN A 176 -7.61 -1.14 3.89
CA GLN A 176 -7.26 0.23 4.25
C GLN A 176 -5.87 0.64 3.71
N THR A 177 -5.71 1.92 3.42
CA THR A 177 -4.39 2.52 3.26
C THR A 177 -3.75 2.77 4.63
N ARG A 178 -2.44 3.07 4.64
CA ARG A 178 -1.72 3.58 5.82
C ARG A 178 -1.34 5.05 5.66
N LEU A 179 -1.59 5.64 4.49
CA LEU A 179 -1.21 7.01 4.16
C LEU A 179 -2.41 7.95 4.25
N PHE A 180 -2.29 8.96 5.12
CA PHE A 180 -3.29 10.00 5.31
C PHE A 180 -2.61 11.36 5.32
N LEU A 181 -3.10 12.28 4.48
CA LEU A 181 -2.53 13.62 4.37
C LEU A 181 -2.61 14.36 5.70
N ARG A 182 -1.51 14.98 6.12
CA ARG A 182 -1.41 15.70 7.40
C ARG A 182 -2.41 16.85 7.53
N ASN A 183 -2.66 17.55 6.43
CA ASN A 183 -3.47 18.77 6.41
C ASN A 183 -4.99 18.49 6.46
N SER A 184 -5.44 17.34 5.97
CA SER A 184 -6.86 17.08 5.68
C SER A 184 -7.34 15.73 6.19
N GLY A 185 -6.44 14.84 6.62
CA GLY A 185 -6.77 13.48 7.01
C GLY A 185 -7.28 12.61 5.85
N LYS A 186 -7.27 13.10 4.61
CA LYS A 186 -7.77 12.36 3.45
C LYS A 186 -6.83 11.19 3.12
N PRO A 187 -7.38 10.03 2.74
CA PRO A 187 -6.59 8.86 2.38
C PRO A 187 -5.87 9.07 1.05
N VAL A 188 -4.66 8.50 0.94
CA VAL A 188 -3.89 8.36 -0.29
C VAL A 188 -3.52 6.88 -0.44
N TYR A 189 -3.69 6.31 -1.62
CA TYR A 189 -3.47 4.88 -1.85
C TYR A 189 -1.99 4.55 -2.06
N MET A 190 -1.61 3.29 -1.91
CA MET A 190 -0.22 2.82 -2.00
C MET A 190 -0.07 1.93 -3.22
N TYR A 191 0.68 2.37 -4.24
CA TYR A 191 1.05 1.48 -5.34
C TYR A 191 2.11 0.49 -4.84
N SER A 192 1.74 -0.78 -4.71
CA SER A 192 2.48 -1.71 -3.85
C SER A 192 2.61 -1.14 -2.44
N MET A 193 3.83 -0.85 -1.97
CA MET A 193 4.07 -0.23 -0.68
C MET A 193 4.13 1.31 -0.69
N GLY A 194 4.09 1.96 -1.86
CA GLY A 194 4.21 3.42 -1.95
C GLY A 194 5.60 3.93 -1.54
N GLY A 195 6.64 3.36 -2.16
CA GLY A 195 8.05 3.56 -1.84
C GLY A 195 8.61 4.96 -2.09
N LEU A 196 7.93 5.81 -2.85
CA LEU A 196 8.28 7.24 -3.00
C LEU A 196 7.82 8.08 -1.80
N ALA A 197 7.84 7.50 -0.61
CA ALA A 197 7.66 8.16 0.68
C ALA A 197 8.82 7.81 1.62
N GLU A 198 9.10 8.70 2.57
CA GLU A 198 10.19 8.52 3.55
C GLU A 198 9.99 7.28 4.43
N TYR A 199 8.73 6.85 4.63
CA TYR A 199 8.38 5.59 5.28
C TYR A 199 7.24 4.89 4.53
N CYS A 200 7.23 3.57 4.58
CA CYS A 200 6.16 2.75 4.05
C CYS A 200 5.81 1.62 5.02
N VAL A 201 4.54 1.19 5.01
CA VAL A 201 4.08 0.04 5.80
C VAL A 201 3.90 -1.13 4.86
N ILE A 202 4.51 -2.26 5.21
CA ILE A 202 4.59 -3.43 4.34
C ILE A 202 4.22 -4.69 5.14
N PRO A 203 3.37 -5.59 4.60
CA PRO A 203 3.17 -6.92 5.18
C PRO A 203 4.52 -7.64 5.31
N ALA A 204 4.80 -8.27 6.45
CA ALA A 204 6.11 -8.88 6.71
C ALA A 204 6.48 -9.99 5.72
N ASN A 205 5.49 -10.66 5.13
CA ASN A 205 5.70 -11.69 4.09
C ASN A 205 6.23 -11.12 2.77
N ALA A 206 6.09 -9.81 2.56
CA ALA A 206 6.58 -9.09 1.38
C ALA A 206 7.98 -8.52 1.55
N VAL A 207 8.67 -8.88 2.62
CA VAL A 207 9.95 -8.31 3.00
C VAL A 207 10.99 -9.43 3.12
N ALA A 208 12.19 -9.17 2.62
CA ALA A 208 13.35 -10.04 2.82
C ALA A 208 14.48 -9.25 3.50
N THR A 209 15.28 -9.93 4.31
CA THR A 209 16.47 -9.33 4.94
C THR A 209 17.51 -9.04 3.87
N LEU A 210 18.01 -7.80 3.86
CA LEU A 210 19.11 -7.37 3.02
C LEU A 210 20.41 -7.47 3.83
N PRO A 211 21.44 -8.22 3.39
CA PRO A 211 22.73 -8.23 4.06
C PRO A 211 23.32 -6.82 4.18
N ASN A 212 23.91 -6.50 5.34
CA ASN A 212 24.49 -5.17 5.60
C ASN A 212 25.64 -4.78 4.65
N SER A 213 26.25 -5.77 3.97
CA SER A 213 27.28 -5.56 2.95
C SER A 213 26.72 -5.06 1.61
N LEU A 214 25.41 -5.15 1.38
CA LEU A 214 24.77 -4.68 0.16
C LEU A 214 24.24 -3.25 0.36
N PRO A 215 24.65 -2.28 -0.47
CA PRO A 215 24.18 -0.92 -0.34
C PRO A 215 22.71 -0.79 -0.78
N TYR A 216 21.96 0.10 -0.12
CA TYR A 216 20.53 0.27 -0.31
C TYR A 216 20.16 0.65 -1.75
N THR A 217 20.89 1.59 -2.33
CA THR A 217 20.62 2.19 -3.65
C THR A 217 20.66 1.15 -4.77
N GLU A 218 21.70 0.34 -4.80
CA GLU A 218 21.92 -0.72 -5.79
C GLU A 218 20.97 -1.88 -5.57
N SER A 219 20.57 -2.12 -4.32
CA SER A 219 19.70 -3.22 -3.93
C SER A 219 18.21 -2.91 -4.13
N ALA A 220 17.83 -1.65 -4.33
CA ALA A 220 16.44 -1.21 -4.49
C ALA A 220 15.70 -1.95 -5.61
N ILE A 221 16.39 -2.18 -6.74
CA ILE A 221 15.85 -2.85 -7.93
C ILE A 221 15.71 -4.38 -7.78
N LEU A 222 16.21 -4.96 -6.69
CA LEU A 222 16.05 -6.40 -6.44
C LEU A 222 14.56 -6.76 -6.34
N GLY A 223 13.77 -5.93 -5.67
CA GLY A 223 12.35 -6.14 -5.42
C GLY A 223 11.44 -6.20 -6.64
N CYS A 224 11.94 -5.82 -7.82
CA CYS A 224 11.20 -5.89 -9.09
C CYS A 224 12.14 -6.28 -10.24
N ALA A 225 12.94 -5.35 -10.77
CA ALA A 225 13.59 -5.57 -12.06
C ALA A 225 14.52 -6.80 -12.09
N VAL A 226 15.37 -6.98 -11.09
CA VAL A 226 16.36 -8.07 -11.08
C VAL A 226 15.70 -9.43 -10.90
N PHE A 227 14.80 -9.58 -9.92
CA PHE A 227 14.13 -10.87 -9.72
C PHE A 227 13.10 -11.19 -10.81
N THR A 228 12.55 -10.18 -11.49
CA THR A 228 11.74 -10.39 -12.69
C THR A 228 12.58 -10.98 -13.83
N ALA A 229 13.74 -10.38 -14.11
CA ALA A 229 14.66 -10.89 -15.14
C ALA A 229 15.16 -12.30 -14.80
N TYR A 230 15.63 -12.50 -13.57
CA TYR A 230 16.09 -13.80 -13.08
C TYR A 230 14.97 -14.85 -13.16
N GLY A 231 13.76 -14.51 -12.72
CA GLY A 231 12.62 -15.42 -12.75
C GLY A 231 12.22 -15.81 -14.17
N ALA A 232 12.22 -14.86 -15.11
CA ALA A 232 11.96 -15.13 -16.52
C ALA A 232 12.97 -16.14 -17.09
N MET A 233 14.27 -15.97 -16.81
CA MET A 233 15.31 -16.88 -17.29
C MET A 233 15.25 -18.25 -16.60
N ARG A 234 15.16 -18.27 -15.26
CA ARG A 234 15.33 -19.49 -14.47
C ARG A 234 14.08 -20.36 -14.43
N HIS A 235 12.90 -19.73 -14.37
CA HIS A 235 11.63 -20.41 -14.10
C HIS A 235 10.73 -20.48 -15.33
N ALA A 236 10.65 -19.40 -16.13
CA ALA A 236 9.78 -19.41 -17.31
C ALA A 236 10.48 -20.02 -18.54
N ALA A 237 11.72 -19.63 -18.81
CA ALA A 237 12.51 -20.15 -19.93
C ALA A 237 13.28 -21.43 -19.57
N GLU A 238 13.44 -21.74 -18.28
CA GLU A 238 14.22 -22.88 -17.77
C GLU A 238 15.62 -23.01 -18.39
N MET A 239 16.27 -21.87 -18.62
CA MET A 239 17.51 -21.76 -19.39
C MET A 239 18.64 -22.63 -18.83
N ARG A 240 19.41 -23.25 -19.74
CA ARG A 240 20.55 -24.11 -19.43
C ARG A 240 21.84 -23.55 -20.03
N ALA A 241 22.97 -24.01 -19.50
CA ALA A 241 24.27 -23.67 -20.04
C ALA A 241 24.38 -24.17 -21.50
N GLY A 242 24.76 -23.27 -22.41
CA GLY A 242 24.87 -23.54 -23.84
C GLY A 242 23.66 -23.13 -24.68
N ASP A 243 22.55 -22.71 -24.06
CA ASP A 243 21.40 -22.18 -24.80
C ASP A 243 21.72 -20.82 -25.44
N SER A 244 21.19 -20.61 -26.65
CA SER A 244 21.24 -19.30 -27.32
C SER A 244 20.03 -18.46 -26.90
N ILE A 245 20.27 -17.20 -26.52
CA ILE A 245 19.21 -16.27 -26.08
C ILE A 245 19.08 -15.07 -27.01
N ALA A 246 17.86 -14.59 -27.15
CA ALA A 246 17.55 -13.29 -27.73
C ALA A 246 16.77 -12.45 -26.72
N VAL A 247 17.28 -11.27 -26.39
CA VAL A 247 16.61 -10.32 -25.49
C VAL A 247 16.00 -9.20 -26.33
N ILE A 248 14.67 -9.09 -26.30
CA ILE A 248 13.94 -8.04 -27.00
C ILE A 248 13.59 -6.92 -26.01
N GLY A 249 14.37 -5.83 -26.07
CA GLY A 249 14.25 -4.66 -25.19
C GLY A 249 15.30 -4.66 -24.08
N VAL A 250 16.25 -3.72 -24.15
CA VAL A 250 17.40 -3.58 -23.22
C VAL A 250 17.18 -2.49 -22.17
N GLY A 251 15.97 -2.45 -21.60
CA GLY A 251 15.63 -1.57 -20.48
C GLY A 251 16.10 -2.12 -19.13
N GLY A 252 15.60 -1.55 -18.02
CA GLY A 252 16.02 -1.93 -16.66
C GLY A 252 15.90 -3.41 -16.30
N ILE A 253 14.94 -4.14 -16.90
CA ILE A 253 14.79 -5.60 -16.75
C ILE A 253 15.68 -6.34 -17.74
N GLY A 254 15.56 -6.03 -19.03
CA GLY A 254 16.27 -6.78 -20.09
C GLY A 254 17.79 -6.66 -20.05
N ALA A 255 18.33 -5.64 -19.36
CA ALA A 255 19.77 -5.48 -19.16
C ALA A 255 20.32 -6.22 -17.91
N ARG A 256 19.50 -6.97 -17.17
CA ARG A 256 19.87 -7.61 -15.89
C ARG A 256 19.89 -9.13 -15.98
#